data_AF-A0A7C2SHS2-F1
#
_entry.id   AF-A0A7C2SHS2-F1
#
_cell.length_a   1.000
_cell.length_b   1.000
_cell.length_c   1.000
_cell.angle_alpha   90.00
_cell.angle_beta   90.00
_cell.angle_gamma   90.00
#
_symmetry.space_group_name_H-M   'P 1'
#
loop_
_entity.id
_entity.type
_entity.pdbx_description
1 polymer ?
#
loop_
_entity_poly.entity_id
_entity_poly.type
_entity_poly.pdbx_seq_one_letter_code
_entity_poly.pdbx_strand_id
1 'polypeptide(L)'
;MLLNNGQFNAKQVLSEKVINDMFTPRTILWLGNSMRKAEANFHLYGLGWFMYDYQGQKIIYHDGGMPGYIARTMLIPKENLGLVILTNEMNSLPQALSLQIIDLFLDNDNVDWAADYLERVNRYKEQDSARKNEKVENQITGTNHSLDPVGYTGKYNDNSYGEAEIKIVDEALVLNLPTKGFESEMEHWHYDTFKVE
;
A
#
# COMPACT_ATOMS: atom_id res chain seq x y z
N MET A 1 -14.31 -20.50 8.63
CA MET A 1 -15.34 -19.47 8.35
C MET A 1 -15.37 -19.08 6.89
N LEU A 2 -14.38 -18.33 6.38
CA LEU A 2 -14.43 -17.80 5.00
C LEU A 2 -14.49 -18.87 3.91
N LEU A 3 -13.74 -19.98 4.09
CA LEU A 3 -13.78 -21.15 3.20
C LEU A 3 -14.91 -22.13 3.50
N ASN A 4 -15.64 -21.92 4.61
CA ASN A 4 -16.67 -22.84 5.09
C ASN A 4 -18.03 -22.15 5.12
N ASN A 5 -18.36 -21.39 4.07
CA ASN A 5 -19.65 -20.72 3.87
C ASN A 5 -20.13 -19.92 5.09
N GLY A 6 -19.17 -19.32 5.82
CA GLY A 6 -19.43 -18.47 6.98
C GLY A 6 -19.67 -19.19 8.31
N GLN A 7 -19.44 -20.50 8.37
CA GLN A 7 -19.50 -21.29 9.60
C GLN A 7 -18.15 -21.38 10.32
N PHE A 8 -18.19 -21.32 11.65
CA PHE A 8 -17.06 -21.54 12.54
C PHE A 8 -17.54 -22.35 13.75
N ASN A 9 -16.88 -23.47 14.04
CA ASN A 9 -17.26 -24.39 15.14
C ASN A 9 -18.76 -24.73 15.16
N ALA A 10 -19.30 -25.14 14.01
CA ALA A 10 -20.72 -25.46 13.78
C ALA A 10 -21.71 -24.30 14.03
N LYS A 11 -21.24 -23.07 14.27
CA LYS A 11 -22.06 -21.87 14.36
C LYS A 11 -22.00 -21.07 13.07
N GLN A 12 -23.16 -20.65 12.56
CA GLN A 12 -23.23 -19.70 11.46
C GLN A 12 -22.87 -18.30 11.99
N VAL A 13 -21.70 -17.79 11.61
CA VAL A 13 -21.22 -16.45 12.01
C VAL A 13 -21.57 -15.42 10.94
N LEU A 14 -21.36 -15.77 9.67
CA LEU A 14 -21.77 -14.98 8.51
C LEU A 14 -22.64 -15.85 7.62
N SER A 15 -23.74 -15.36 7.05
CA SER A 15 -24.50 -16.16 6.08
C SER A 15 -23.65 -16.51 4.85
N GLU A 16 -23.94 -17.64 4.19
CA GLU A 16 -23.30 -18.00 2.92
C GLU A 16 -23.49 -16.91 1.86
N LYS A 17 -24.67 -16.27 1.82
CA LYS A 17 -24.95 -15.13 0.94
C LYS A 17 -23.93 -14.00 1.13
N VAL A 18 -23.60 -13.66 2.38
CA VAL A 18 -22.60 -12.62 2.68
C VAL A 18 -21.21 -13.03 2.19
N ILE A 19 -20.80 -14.29 2.38
CA ILE A 19 -19.52 -14.79 1.85
C ILE A 19 -19.48 -14.67 0.32
N ASN A 20 -20.54 -15.09 -0.35
CA ASN A 20 -20.66 -15.00 -1.81
C ASN A 20 -20.63 -13.54 -2.29
N ASP A 21 -21.34 -12.64 -1.62
CA ASP A 21 -21.35 -11.21 -1.95
C ASP A 21 -19.96 -10.57 -1.77
N MET A 22 -19.21 -10.97 -0.73
CA MET A 22 -17.84 -10.51 -0.49
C MET A 22 -16.88 -10.93 -1.60
N PHE A 23 -17.01 -12.17 -2.09
CA PHE A 23 -16.12 -12.78 -3.08
C PHE A 23 -16.64 -12.67 -4.52
N THR A 24 -17.69 -11.89 -4.74
CA THR A 24 -18.20 -11.53 -6.07
C THR A 24 -17.45 -10.32 -6.60
N PRO A 25 -16.84 -10.39 -7.80
CA PRO A 25 -16.20 -9.24 -8.43
C PRO A 25 -17.15 -8.05 -8.60
N ARG A 26 -16.70 -6.85 -8.21
CA ARG A 26 -17.39 -5.56 -8.34
C ARG A 26 -16.62 -4.57 -9.19
N THR A 27 -15.29 -4.70 -9.25
CA THR A 27 -14.41 -3.77 -9.97
C THR A 27 -13.29 -4.53 -10.67
N ILE A 28 -12.99 -4.13 -11.91
CA ILE A 28 -11.82 -4.60 -12.64
C ILE A 28 -10.64 -3.71 -12.28
N LEU A 29 -9.52 -4.33 -11.91
CA LEU A 29 -8.28 -3.66 -11.57
C LEU A 29 -7.22 -3.91 -12.65
N TRP A 30 -6.20 -3.07 -12.67
CA TRP A 30 -5.03 -3.32 -13.52
C TRP A 30 -4.25 -4.55 -12.99
N LEU A 31 -3.68 -5.32 -13.91
CA LEU A 31 -2.77 -6.42 -13.55
C LEU A 31 -1.44 -5.87 -13.08
N GLY A 32 -1.02 -6.19 -11.86
CA GLY A 32 0.32 -5.85 -11.36
C GLY A 32 1.43 -6.60 -12.11
N ASN A 33 2.68 -6.15 -11.95
CA ASN A 33 3.84 -6.82 -12.58
C ASN A 33 3.99 -8.29 -12.14
N SER A 34 3.77 -8.59 -10.85
CA SER A 34 3.88 -9.96 -10.32
C SER A 34 2.78 -10.85 -10.87
N MET A 35 1.56 -10.33 -10.96
CA MET A 35 0.42 -11.03 -11.58
C MET A 35 0.67 -11.31 -13.06
N ARG A 36 1.23 -10.36 -13.82
CA ARG A 36 1.62 -10.61 -15.22
C ARG A 36 2.68 -11.70 -15.35
N LYS A 37 3.71 -11.68 -14.50
CA LYS A 37 4.76 -12.71 -14.48
C LYS A 37 4.20 -14.09 -14.11
N ALA A 38 3.18 -14.10 -13.24
CA ALA A 38 2.40 -15.27 -12.87
C ALA A 38 1.35 -15.69 -13.92
N GLU A 39 1.33 -15.03 -15.09
CA GLU A 39 0.38 -15.29 -16.18
C GLU A 39 -1.10 -15.17 -15.76
N ALA A 40 -1.38 -14.32 -14.77
CA ALA A 40 -2.76 -14.01 -14.37
C ALA A 40 -3.50 -13.29 -15.51
N ASN A 41 -4.71 -13.73 -15.79
CA ASN A 41 -5.59 -13.19 -16.82
C ASN A 41 -6.41 -11.99 -16.31
N PHE A 42 -6.74 -11.94 -15.02
CA PHE A 42 -7.53 -10.86 -14.44
C PHE A 42 -7.08 -10.47 -13.04
N HIS A 43 -7.35 -9.20 -12.70
CA HIS A 43 -7.28 -8.71 -11.33
C HIS A 43 -8.57 -7.96 -11.02
N LEU A 44 -9.23 -8.35 -9.95
CA LEU A 44 -10.59 -7.95 -9.61
C LEU A 44 -10.67 -7.56 -8.14
N TYR A 45 -11.66 -6.75 -7.79
CA TYR A 45 -11.97 -6.41 -6.40
C TYR A 45 -13.43 -6.68 -6.07
N GLY A 46 -13.68 -7.26 -4.90
CA GLY A 46 -14.99 -7.53 -4.33
C GLY A 46 -15.28 -6.59 -3.15
N LEU A 47 -16.06 -7.05 -2.16
CA LEU A 47 -16.30 -6.25 -0.96
C LEU A 47 -15.17 -6.49 0.05
N GLY A 48 -14.09 -5.71 -0.08
CA GLY A 48 -12.93 -5.79 0.81
C GLY A 48 -11.96 -6.92 0.50
N TRP A 49 -11.97 -7.46 -0.73
CA TRP A 49 -11.10 -8.57 -1.14
C TRP A 49 -10.63 -8.40 -2.58
N PHE A 50 -9.34 -8.59 -2.80
CA PHE A 50 -8.75 -8.71 -4.13
C PHE A 50 -8.90 -10.14 -4.63
N MET A 51 -9.00 -10.30 -5.95
CA MET A 51 -9.10 -11.59 -6.61
C MET A 51 -8.29 -11.59 -7.90
N TYR A 52 -7.55 -12.66 -8.14
CA TYR A 52 -6.86 -12.92 -9.41
C TYR A 52 -6.83 -14.42 -9.67
N ASP A 53 -6.57 -14.81 -10.91
CA ASP A 53 -6.27 -16.19 -11.25
C ASP A 53 -4.78 -16.47 -11.17
N TYR A 54 -4.44 -17.64 -10.68
CA TYR A 54 -3.07 -18.13 -10.59
C TYR A 54 -3.08 -19.61 -10.90
N GLN A 55 -2.42 -20.02 -11.99
CA GLN A 55 -2.35 -21.43 -12.42
C GLN A 55 -3.75 -22.10 -12.51
N GLY A 56 -4.73 -21.36 -13.04
CA GLY A 56 -6.12 -21.82 -13.17
C GLY A 56 -6.93 -21.85 -11.86
N GLN A 57 -6.35 -21.40 -10.75
CA GLN A 57 -7.01 -21.30 -9.45
C GLN A 57 -7.49 -19.88 -9.18
N LYS A 58 -8.69 -19.74 -8.60
CA LYS A 58 -9.18 -18.46 -8.08
C LYS A 58 -8.48 -18.18 -6.75
N ILE A 59 -7.67 -17.13 -6.70
CA ILE A 59 -7.08 -16.61 -5.48
C ILE A 59 -7.93 -15.46 -4.96
N ILE A 60 -8.21 -15.46 -3.66
CA ILE A 60 -8.88 -14.35 -2.95
C ILE A 60 -7.94 -13.88 -1.85
N TYR A 61 -7.58 -12.60 -1.82
CA TYR A 61 -6.58 -12.12 -0.87
C TYR A 61 -6.85 -10.69 -0.39
N HIS A 62 -6.22 -10.34 0.73
CA HIS A 62 -6.12 -8.97 1.18
C HIS A 62 -4.80 -8.77 1.92
N ASP A 63 -4.18 -7.63 1.67
CA ASP A 63 -2.98 -7.19 2.37
C ASP A 63 -3.34 -6.20 3.48
N GLY A 64 -2.47 -6.06 4.46
CA GLY A 64 -2.54 -5.03 5.51
C GLY A 64 -1.15 -4.47 5.73
N GLY A 65 -1.06 -3.15 5.93
CA GLY A 65 0.22 -2.48 6.15
C GLY A 65 0.10 -1.36 7.16
N MET A 66 1.01 -1.36 8.12
CA MET A 66 1.28 -0.23 9.02
C MET A 66 2.80 -0.08 9.13
N PRO A 67 3.32 1.09 9.56
CA PRO A 67 4.75 1.23 9.80
C PRO A 67 5.28 0.10 10.69
N GLY A 68 6.22 -0.68 10.15
CA GLY A 68 6.82 -1.85 10.83
C GLY A 68 6.02 -3.14 10.77
N TYR A 69 4.87 -3.22 10.08
CA TYR A 69 4.07 -4.45 10.00
C TYR A 69 3.44 -4.65 8.63
N ILE A 70 3.55 -5.87 8.09
CA ILE A 70 2.82 -6.29 6.89
C ILE A 70 2.06 -7.58 7.20
N ALA A 71 0.81 -7.63 6.79
CA ALA A 71 -0.04 -8.80 6.86
C ALA A 71 -0.52 -9.17 5.46
N ARG A 72 -0.65 -10.47 5.20
CA ARG A 72 -1.24 -11.00 3.98
C ARG A 72 -2.12 -12.18 4.31
N THR A 73 -3.39 -12.10 3.92
CA THR A 73 -4.34 -13.21 4.00
C THR A 73 -4.72 -13.62 2.59
N MET A 74 -4.72 -14.93 2.33
CA MET A 74 -5.01 -15.49 1.01
C MET A 74 -5.81 -16.78 1.14
N LEU A 75 -6.76 -16.97 0.23
CA LEU A 75 -7.68 -18.10 0.21
C LEU A 75 -7.71 -18.68 -1.22
N ILE A 76 -7.67 -20.00 -1.32
CA ILE A 76 -7.84 -20.76 -2.57
C ILE A 76 -9.05 -21.68 -2.37
N PRO A 77 -10.28 -21.22 -2.69
CA PRO A 77 -11.49 -21.93 -2.32
C PRO A 77 -11.61 -23.35 -2.87
N LYS A 78 -11.18 -23.56 -4.12
CA LYS A 78 -11.25 -24.88 -4.77
C LYS A 78 -10.39 -25.93 -4.06
N GLU A 79 -9.28 -25.49 -3.46
CA GLU A 79 -8.35 -26.34 -2.72
C GLU A 79 -8.64 -26.38 -1.21
N ASN A 80 -9.68 -25.68 -0.74
CA ASN A 80 -9.98 -25.47 0.68
C ASN A 80 -8.75 -25.02 1.50
N LEU A 81 -7.90 -24.20 0.88
CA LEU A 81 -6.64 -23.72 1.47
C LEU A 81 -6.75 -22.26 1.86
N GLY A 82 -6.31 -21.94 3.08
CA GLY A 82 -6.17 -20.58 3.58
C GLY A 82 -4.78 -20.34 4.15
N LEU A 83 -4.18 -19.21 3.80
CA LEU A 83 -2.85 -18.78 4.21
C LEU A 83 -2.94 -17.42 4.88
N VAL A 84 -2.24 -17.28 6.01
CA VAL A 84 -2.07 -16.00 6.72
C VAL A 84 -0.59 -15.84 7.03
N ILE A 85 0.02 -14.78 6.52
CA ILE A 85 1.42 -14.42 6.77
C ILE A 85 1.44 -13.06 7.46
N LEU A 86 2.15 -12.97 8.58
CA LEU A 86 2.33 -11.77 9.37
C LEU A 86 3.82 -11.51 9.54
N THR A 87 4.26 -10.30 9.26
CA THR A 87 5.64 -9.86 9.49
C THR A 87 5.65 -8.56 10.30
N ASN A 88 6.66 -8.42 11.14
CA ASN A 88 7.00 -7.21 11.88
C ASN A 88 8.12 -6.43 11.19
N GLU A 89 8.10 -6.44 9.85
CA GLU A 89 9.00 -5.67 9.01
C GLU A 89 8.24 -5.21 7.76
N MET A 90 8.61 -4.03 7.27
CA MET A 90 8.01 -3.42 6.07
C MET A 90 8.79 -3.82 4.83
N ASN A 91 8.58 -5.04 4.36
CA ASN A 91 9.21 -5.56 3.14
C ASN A 91 8.23 -6.46 2.34
N SER A 92 8.70 -6.93 1.19
CA SER A 92 7.87 -7.72 0.26
C SER A 92 7.87 -9.22 0.54
N LEU A 93 8.41 -9.66 1.67
CA LEU A 93 8.51 -11.08 2.03
C LEU A 93 7.15 -11.77 2.08
N PRO A 94 6.07 -11.18 2.65
CA PRO A 94 4.76 -11.85 2.68
C PRO A 94 4.23 -12.17 1.30
N GLN A 95 4.45 -11.30 0.31
CA GLN A 95 4.03 -11.54 -1.06
C GLN A 95 4.82 -12.68 -1.70
N ALA A 96 6.15 -12.63 -1.63
CA ALA A 96 7.03 -13.67 -2.17
C ALA A 96 6.73 -15.04 -1.55
N LEU A 97 6.66 -15.10 -0.22
CA LEU A 97 6.40 -16.33 0.52
C LEU A 97 5.02 -16.88 0.21
N SER A 98 3.99 -16.03 0.04
CA SER A 98 2.65 -16.51 -0.31
C SER A 98 2.62 -17.23 -1.67
N LEU A 99 3.32 -16.70 -2.67
CA LEU A 99 3.38 -17.32 -3.99
C LEU A 99 4.21 -18.59 -3.96
N GLN A 100 5.35 -18.59 -3.25
CA GLN A 100 6.17 -19.80 -3.07
C GLN A 100 5.39 -20.93 -2.39
N ILE A 101 4.58 -20.62 -1.38
CA ILE A 101 3.74 -21.61 -0.69
C ILE A 101 2.67 -22.17 -1.63
N ILE A 102 2.02 -21.33 -2.43
CA ILE A 102 1.02 -21.80 -3.41
C ILE A 102 1.68 -22.68 -4.46
N ASP A 103 2.84 -22.27 -4.97
CA ASP A 103 3.62 -23.00 -5.96
C ASP A 103 3.98 -24.40 -5.46
N LEU A 104 4.51 -24.51 -4.25
CA LEU A 104 4.77 -25.80 -3.62
C LEU A 104 3.50 -26.62 -3.37
N PHE A 105 2.37 -25.98 -3.08
CA PHE A 105 1.10 -26.67 -2.87
C PHE A 105 0.47 -27.19 -4.17
N LEU A 106 0.68 -26.49 -5.28
CA LEU A 106 0.18 -26.84 -6.62
C LEU A 106 1.19 -27.66 -7.44
N ASP A 107 2.23 -28.20 -6.81
CA ASP A 107 3.32 -28.96 -7.44
C ASP A 107 3.98 -28.21 -8.62
N ASN A 108 4.23 -26.91 -8.44
CA ASN A 108 4.89 -26.05 -9.42
C ASN A 108 6.00 -25.23 -8.76
N ASP A 109 7.25 -25.68 -8.85
CA ASP A 109 8.42 -25.03 -8.23
C ASP A 109 9.30 -24.25 -9.23
N ASN A 110 8.73 -23.87 -10.38
CA ASN A 110 9.50 -23.30 -11.49
C ASN A 110 9.97 -21.85 -11.27
N VAL A 111 9.46 -21.15 -10.25
CA VAL A 111 9.75 -19.73 -10.01
C VAL A 111 10.32 -19.52 -8.60
N ASP A 112 11.51 -18.93 -8.53
CA ASP A 112 12.06 -18.39 -7.27
C ASP A 112 11.44 -17.02 -7.00
N TRP A 113 10.32 -17.01 -6.27
CA TRP A 113 9.63 -15.78 -5.92
C TRP A 113 10.43 -14.92 -4.93
N ALA A 114 11.27 -15.51 -4.08
CA ALA A 114 12.10 -14.73 -3.17
C ALA A 114 13.11 -13.89 -3.95
N ALA A 115 13.81 -14.48 -4.92
CA ALA A 115 14.73 -13.78 -5.80
C ALA A 115 14.03 -12.72 -6.66
N ASP A 116 12.87 -13.04 -7.26
CA ASP A 116 12.09 -12.11 -8.08
C ASP A 116 11.66 -10.86 -7.29
N TYR A 117 11.15 -11.04 -6.08
CA TYR A 117 10.75 -9.91 -5.24
C TYR A 117 11.95 -9.13 -4.70
N LEU A 118 13.05 -9.78 -4.35
CA LEU A 118 14.28 -9.09 -3.92
C LEU A 118 14.82 -8.18 -5.03
N GLU A 119 14.87 -8.66 -6.27
CA GLU A 119 15.28 -7.86 -7.43
C GLU A 119 14.36 -6.63 -7.63
N ARG A 120 13.05 -6.80 -7.45
CA ARG A 120 12.08 -5.68 -7.54
C ARG A 120 12.29 -4.66 -6.44
N VAL A 121 12.53 -5.10 -5.20
CA VAL A 121 12.81 -4.20 -4.07
C VAL A 121 14.07 -3.39 -4.36
N ASN A 122 15.13 -4.01 -4.88
CA ASN A 122 16.36 -3.31 -5.22
C ASN A 122 16.15 -2.28 -6.34
N ARG A 123 15.47 -2.68 -7.43
CA ARG A 123 15.09 -1.74 -8.50
C ARG A 123 14.25 -0.57 -8.00
N TYR A 124 13.30 -0.83 -7.10
CA TYR A 124 12.48 0.22 -6.52
C TYR A 124 13.33 1.19 -5.68
N LYS A 125 14.28 0.69 -4.88
CA LYS A 125 15.19 1.54 -4.10
C LYS A 125 16.07 2.42 -4.99
N GLU A 126 16.58 1.87 -6.09
CA GLU A 126 17.35 2.62 -7.09
C GLU A 126 16.49 3.72 -7.75
N GLN A 127 15.27 3.37 -8.18
CA GLN A 127 14.34 4.33 -8.79
C GLN A 127 13.89 5.42 -7.81
N ASP A 128 13.62 5.07 -6.54
CA ASP A 128 13.26 6.04 -5.51
C ASP A 128 14.41 7.01 -5.24
N SER A 129 15.64 6.49 -5.17
CA SER A 129 16.85 7.32 -5.04
C SER A 129 17.03 8.25 -6.24
N ALA A 130 16.85 7.74 -7.45
CA ALA A 130 16.92 8.53 -8.68
C ALA A 130 15.83 9.62 -8.71
N ARG A 131 14.59 9.29 -8.32
CA ARG A 131 13.47 10.25 -8.25
C ARG A 131 13.72 11.34 -7.20
N LYS A 132 14.33 10.99 -6.07
CA LYS A 132 14.75 11.97 -5.06
C LYS A 132 15.80 12.92 -5.62
N ASN A 133 16.81 12.40 -6.32
CA ASN A 133 17.82 13.22 -6.97
C ASN A 133 17.22 14.12 -8.05
N GLU A 134 16.33 13.59 -8.90
CA GLU A 134 15.64 14.34 -9.94
C GLU A 134 14.82 15.51 -9.37
N LYS A 135 14.17 15.33 -8.21
CA LYS A 135 13.48 16.45 -7.52
C LYS A 135 14.44 17.58 -7.15
N VAL A 136 15.63 17.23 -6.68
CA VAL A 136 16.69 18.21 -6.34
C VAL A 136 17.25 18.86 -7.60
N GLU A 137 17.54 18.08 -8.65
CA GLU A 137 18.06 18.58 -9.92
C GLU A 137 17.08 19.52 -10.63
N ASN A 138 15.77 19.26 -10.52
CA ASN A 138 14.71 20.09 -11.09
C ASN A 138 14.32 21.28 -10.19
N GLN A 139 15.00 21.50 -9.06
CA GLN A 139 14.80 22.71 -8.26
C GLN A 139 15.20 23.95 -9.07
N ILE A 140 14.36 24.98 -9.03
CA ILE A 140 14.61 26.24 -9.75
C ILE A 140 15.16 27.24 -8.74
N THR A 141 16.46 27.49 -8.82
CA THR A 141 17.20 28.36 -7.90
C THR A 141 16.95 29.83 -8.19
N GLY A 142 17.19 30.69 -7.18
CA GLY A 142 17.01 32.14 -7.31
C GLY A 142 15.54 32.60 -7.42
N THR A 143 14.60 31.72 -7.12
CA THR A 143 13.18 32.08 -6.99
C THR A 143 12.92 32.63 -5.59
N ASN A 144 11.79 33.32 -5.44
CA ASN A 144 11.28 33.77 -4.15
C ASN A 144 9.81 33.35 -4.03
N HIS A 145 9.31 33.31 -2.80
CA HIS A 145 7.86 33.19 -2.56
C HIS A 145 7.13 34.43 -3.10
N SER A 146 5.87 34.25 -3.50
CA SER A 146 5.03 35.34 -4.00
C SER A 146 4.55 36.29 -2.90
N LEU A 147 4.50 35.82 -1.64
CA LEU A 147 4.14 36.62 -0.47
C LEU A 147 5.37 36.81 0.43
N ASP A 148 5.31 37.86 1.25
CA ASP A 148 6.15 37.92 2.46
C ASP A 148 5.84 36.72 3.37
N PRO A 149 6.82 36.16 4.13
CA PRO A 149 6.58 35.01 5.02
C PRO A 149 5.35 35.16 5.91
N VAL A 150 5.06 36.36 6.42
CA VAL A 150 3.86 36.63 7.24
C VAL A 150 2.57 36.31 6.49
N GLY A 151 2.55 36.45 5.17
CA GLY A 151 1.39 36.19 4.32
C GLY A 151 0.99 34.70 4.22
N TYR A 152 1.89 33.77 4.57
CA TYR A 152 1.57 32.34 4.66
C TYR A 152 1.08 31.92 6.05
N THR A 153 1.11 32.82 7.04
CA THR A 153 0.64 32.50 8.40
C THR A 153 -0.89 32.42 8.46
N GLY A 154 -1.39 31.51 9.29
CA GLY A 154 -2.84 31.34 9.47
C GLY A 154 -3.24 29.89 9.67
N LYS A 155 -4.55 29.68 9.66
CA LYS A 155 -5.20 28.38 9.86
C LYS A 155 -5.78 27.88 8.54
N TYR A 156 -5.46 26.65 8.19
CA TYR A 156 -5.88 25.97 6.96
C TYR A 156 -6.70 24.75 7.35
N ASN A 157 -7.96 24.72 6.93
CA ASN A 157 -8.88 23.66 7.34
C ASN A 157 -9.23 22.72 6.18
N ASP A 158 -9.09 21.42 6.42
CA ASP A 158 -9.63 20.36 5.58
C ASP A 158 -10.67 19.54 6.36
N ASN A 159 -11.76 19.16 5.70
CA ASN A 159 -12.85 18.42 6.35
C ASN A 159 -12.46 17.00 6.80
N SER A 160 -11.43 16.41 6.18
CA SER A 160 -10.97 15.05 6.45
C SER A 160 -9.78 15.04 7.40
N TYR A 161 -8.86 15.99 7.25
CA TYR A 161 -7.60 16.05 8.00
C TYR A 161 -7.62 17.00 9.19
N GLY A 162 -8.54 17.97 9.24
CA GLY A 162 -8.63 18.96 10.31
C GLY A 162 -7.89 20.27 10.02
N GLU A 163 -7.59 21.01 11.07
CA GLU A 163 -6.94 22.33 10.98
C GLU A 163 -5.41 22.19 11.08
N ALA A 164 -4.71 22.62 10.03
CA ALA A 164 -3.29 22.92 10.06
C ALA A 164 -3.06 24.40 10.38
N GLU A 165 -1.94 24.71 11.02
CA GLU A 165 -1.59 26.08 11.40
C GLU A 165 -0.17 26.41 10.95
N ILE A 166 0.00 27.57 10.32
CA ILE A 166 1.32 28.11 9.94
C ILE A 166 1.59 29.33 10.81
N LYS A 167 2.73 29.33 11.49
CA LYS A 167 3.20 30.43 12.35
C LYS A 167 4.63 30.81 12.02
N ILE A 168 5.05 31.99 12.49
CA ILE A 168 6.46 32.35 12.55
C ILE A 168 6.97 32.07 13.96
N VAL A 169 8.04 31.28 14.06
CA VAL A 169 8.77 30.98 15.29
C VAL A 169 10.24 31.20 15.00
N ASP A 170 10.92 32.04 15.80
CA ASP A 170 12.34 32.37 15.63
C ASP A 170 12.72 32.75 14.18
N GLU A 171 11.90 33.62 13.56
CA GLU A 171 12.03 34.11 12.18
C GLU A 171 11.78 33.07 11.06
N ALA A 172 11.46 31.82 11.41
CA ALA A 172 11.13 30.76 10.45
C ALA A 172 9.63 30.48 10.37
N LEU A 173 9.14 30.09 9.19
CA LEU A 173 7.78 29.56 9.03
C LEU A 173 7.73 28.13 9.57
N VAL A 174 6.73 27.84 10.41
CA VAL A 174 6.54 26.54 11.03
C VAL A 174 5.12 26.05 10.75
N LEU A 175 5.02 24.86 10.16
CA LEU A 175 3.79 24.13 9.91
C LEU A 175 3.50 23.21 11.10
N ASN A 176 2.32 23.37 11.69
CA ASN A 176 1.75 22.46 12.67
C ASN A 176 0.57 21.73 12.04
N LEU A 177 0.61 20.40 12.02
CA LEU A 177 -0.51 19.57 11.57
C LEU A 177 -1.33 19.06 12.76
N PRO A 178 -2.63 18.78 12.59
CA PRO A 178 -3.49 18.30 13.67
C PRO A 178 -3.09 16.92 14.21
N THR A 179 -2.21 16.21 13.50
CA THR A 179 -1.57 14.99 13.97
C THR A 179 -0.65 15.29 15.14
N LYS A 180 -0.89 14.65 16.29
CA LYS A 180 -0.12 14.86 17.52
C LYS A 180 1.39 14.72 17.27
N GLY A 181 2.13 15.80 17.49
CA GLY A 181 3.58 15.83 17.43
C GLY A 181 4.17 16.08 16.05
N PHE A 182 3.36 16.46 15.06
CA PHE A 182 3.88 16.93 13.78
C PHE A 182 4.00 18.46 13.78
N GLU A 183 5.23 18.93 13.89
CA GLU A 183 5.63 20.32 13.73
C GLU A 183 6.93 20.35 12.93
N SER A 184 6.95 21.09 11.82
CA SER A 184 8.11 21.19 10.94
C SER A 184 8.32 22.62 10.50
N GLU A 185 9.58 23.03 10.46
CA GLU A 185 9.98 24.22 9.72
C GLU A 185 9.64 24.06 8.23
N MET A 186 9.26 25.17 7.59
CA MET A 186 8.96 25.26 6.17
C MET A 186 10.14 25.90 5.44
N GLU A 187 11.05 25.07 4.94
CA GLU A 187 12.21 25.52 4.16
C GLU A 187 11.77 25.93 2.75
N HIS A 188 12.21 27.09 2.26
CA HIS A 188 11.92 27.49 0.88
C HIS A 188 12.55 26.51 -0.12
N TRP A 189 11.74 25.98 -1.04
CA TRP A 189 12.21 25.10 -2.09
C TRP A 189 12.36 25.84 -3.43
N HIS A 190 11.25 26.26 -4.03
CA HIS A 190 11.21 27.19 -5.16
C HIS A 190 9.80 27.76 -5.34
N TYR A 191 9.69 29.00 -5.81
CA TYR A 191 8.39 29.72 -5.90
C TYR A 191 7.61 29.64 -4.58
N ASP A 192 6.33 29.24 -4.61
CA ASP A 192 5.47 29.01 -3.45
C ASP A 192 5.51 27.57 -2.91
N THR A 193 6.63 26.86 -3.13
CA THR A 193 6.82 25.50 -2.63
C THR A 193 7.76 25.51 -1.44
N PHE A 194 7.38 24.79 -0.40
CA PHE A 194 8.15 24.61 0.82
C PHE A 194 8.45 23.12 1.04
N LYS A 195 9.61 22.84 1.60
CA LYS A 195 10.00 21.52 2.11
C LYS A 195 9.72 21.48 3.61
N VAL A 196 9.19 20.36 4.08
CA VAL A 196 8.91 20.03 5.48
C VAL A 196 9.45 18.63 5.77
N GLU A 197 9.93 18.36 6.98
CA GLU A 197 10.53 17.08 7.39
C GLU A 197 9.71 16.34 8.45
#